data_AF-X1N546-F1
#
_entry.id   AF-X1N546-F1
#
_cell.length_a   1.000
_cell.length_b   1.000
_cell.length_c   1.000
_cell.angle_alpha   90.00
_cell.angle_beta   90.00
_cell.angle_gamma   90.00
#
_symmetry.space_group_name_H-M   'P 1'
#
loop_
_entity.id
_entity.type
_entity.pdbx_description
1 polymer ?
#
loop_
_entity_poly.entity_id
_entity_poly.type
_entity_poly.pdbx_seq_one_letter_code
_entity_poly.pdbx_strand_id
1 'polypeptide(L)'
;MARRIMHIDLDAFFVSVEQAENPELQGKPVVVGGRPEGRGVVASASYEARASGLHAGMPLTTATRLCPQAIFIEGSFAKYRDASQRFMAILADFSPFLEPVSLDEAYLDVIGFESIYGSIHQMAAKIKQRIKNELGLCASVGIACCKVVAKVAAELSKPDGLLEVAAGKERSFLAPLPIAKLPGIGKKTGRILNGLGIDTIGKLSTMPPSALKSHFGASGELLWRYANGIDDREVELPSAAKSISRETTFGKDTRDQRQL
;
A
#
# COMPACT_ATOMS: atom_id res chain seq x y z
N MET A 1 -11.48 -22.20 13.59
CA MET A 1 -11.98 -21.36 12.46
C MET A 1 -10.80 -21.05 11.55
N ALA A 2 -11.02 -20.88 10.24
CA ALA A 2 -9.96 -20.46 9.34
C ALA A 2 -9.53 -19.02 9.69
N ARG A 3 -8.23 -18.70 9.57
CA ARG A 3 -7.73 -17.34 9.82
C ARG A 3 -8.44 -16.34 8.91
N ARG A 4 -8.70 -15.13 9.41
CA ARG A 4 -9.30 -14.07 8.61
C ARG A 4 -8.66 -12.73 8.89
N ILE A 5 -8.00 -12.22 7.87
CA ILE A 5 -7.18 -11.01 7.90
C ILE A 5 -7.81 -9.99 6.97
N MET A 6 -7.92 -8.76 7.45
CA MET A 6 -8.31 -7.60 6.67
C MET A 6 -7.10 -6.69 6.50
N HIS A 7 -6.80 -6.25 5.28
CA HIS A 7 -5.86 -5.16 5.01
C HIS A 7 -6.67 -3.94 4.56
N ILE A 8 -6.47 -2.82 5.22
CA ILE A 8 -7.13 -1.55 4.92
C ILE A 8 -6.06 -0.55 4.51
N ASP A 9 -6.27 0.15 3.41
CA ASP A 9 -5.31 1.10 2.81
C ASP A 9 -6.06 2.36 2.36
N LEU A 10 -5.66 3.54 2.85
CA LEU A 10 -6.27 4.81 2.45
C LEU A 10 -5.85 5.19 1.04
N ASP A 11 -6.83 5.43 0.17
CA ASP A 11 -6.58 5.69 -1.23
C ASP A 11 -5.88 7.02 -1.45
N ALA A 12 -4.76 7.02 -2.18
CA ALA A 12 -3.98 8.22 -2.54
C ALA A 12 -3.68 9.15 -1.34
N PHE A 13 -3.46 8.56 -0.16
CA PHE A 13 -3.54 9.20 1.16
C PHE A 13 -3.20 10.69 1.24
N PHE A 14 -1.95 11.09 0.98
CA PHE A 14 -1.56 12.50 1.14
C PHE A 14 -2.38 13.46 0.27
N VAL A 15 -2.69 13.08 -0.98
CA VAL A 15 -3.51 13.92 -1.87
C VAL A 15 -4.96 13.93 -1.41
N SER A 16 -5.48 12.79 -0.97
CA SER A 16 -6.85 12.70 -0.44
C SER A 16 -7.05 13.54 0.82
N VAL A 17 -6.02 13.66 1.67
CA VAL A 17 -6.05 14.59 2.83
C VAL A 17 -6.11 16.05 2.36
N GLU A 18 -5.28 16.45 1.40
CA GLU A 18 -5.35 17.83 0.88
C GLU A 18 -6.70 18.11 0.18
N GLN A 19 -7.28 17.14 -0.54
CA GLN A 19 -8.59 17.27 -1.20
C GLN A 19 -9.77 17.27 -0.22
N ALA A 20 -9.63 16.63 0.94
CA ALA A 20 -10.64 16.65 1.99
C ALA A 20 -10.72 18.04 2.67
N GLU A 21 -9.58 18.73 2.80
CA GLU A 21 -9.53 20.07 3.40
C GLU A 21 -9.76 21.20 2.39
N ASN A 22 -9.47 20.96 1.10
CA ASN A 22 -9.65 21.95 0.04
C ASN A 22 -10.52 21.40 -1.10
N PRO A 23 -11.84 21.73 -1.11
CA PRO A 23 -12.76 21.30 -2.15
C PRO A 23 -12.36 21.74 -3.57
N GLU A 24 -11.60 22.82 -3.74
CA GLU A 24 -11.14 23.28 -5.05
C GLU A 24 -10.18 22.30 -5.73
N LEU A 25 -9.61 21.36 -4.98
CA LEU A 25 -8.69 20.33 -5.48
C LEU A 25 -9.41 19.07 -5.98
N GLN A 26 -10.71 18.92 -5.69
CA GLN A 26 -11.48 17.74 -6.09
C GLN A 26 -11.67 17.70 -7.61
N GLY A 27 -11.53 16.51 -8.20
CA GLY A 27 -11.65 16.33 -9.66
C GLY A 27 -10.47 16.89 -10.48
N LYS A 28 -9.41 17.40 -9.82
CA LYS A 28 -8.23 17.97 -10.47
C LYS A 28 -7.02 17.05 -10.33
N PRO A 29 -6.10 17.06 -11.31
CA PRO A 29 -4.83 16.35 -11.18
C PRO A 29 -3.95 17.05 -10.14
N VAL A 30 -3.89 16.49 -8.95
CA VAL A 30 -3.08 16.97 -7.82
C VAL A 30 -1.92 16.03 -7.52
N VAL A 31 -0.78 16.62 -7.18
CA VAL A 31 0.47 15.94 -6.81
C VAL A 31 1.00 16.53 -5.51
N VAL A 32 1.27 15.66 -4.53
CA VAL A 32 2.05 16.01 -3.35
C VAL A 32 3.48 15.54 -3.58
N GLY A 33 4.47 16.41 -3.42
CA GLY A 33 5.89 16.04 -3.61
C GLY A 33 6.89 17.19 -3.50
N GLY A 34 6.43 18.43 -3.32
CA GLY A 34 7.27 19.63 -3.32
C GLY A 34 7.24 20.35 -4.67
N ARG A 35 8.26 21.16 -4.95
CA ARG A 35 8.30 22.05 -6.12
C ARG A 35 8.73 21.33 -7.41
N PRO A 36 8.04 21.55 -8.55
CA PRO A 36 8.35 20.95 -9.86
C PRO A 36 9.80 21.09 -10.32
N GLU A 37 10.44 22.21 -10.01
CA GLU A 37 11.79 22.57 -10.45
C GLU A 37 12.88 21.94 -9.57
N GLY A 38 12.50 21.29 -8.47
CA GLY A 38 13.42 20.66 -7.53
C GLY A 38 13.84 19.26 -7.96
N ARG A 39 14.73 18.66 -7.15
CA ARG A 39 15.13 17.24 -7.25
C ARG A 39 14.16 16.30 -6.51
N GLY A 40 12.94 16.78 -6.25
CA GLY A 40 11.92 16.04 -5.53
C GLY A 40 11.29 14.93 -6.38
N VAL A 41 10.49 14.11 -5.71
CA VAL A 41 9.69 13.06 -6.33
C VAL A 41 8.23 13.22 -5.94
N VAL A 42 7.33 12.67 -6.75
CA VAL A 42 5.92 12.49 -6.40
C VAL A 42 5.83 11.61 -5.15
N ALA A 43 5.37 12.18 -4.04
CA ALA A 43 5.08 11.43 -2.82
C ALA A 43 3.70 10.76 -2.92
N SER A 44 2.70 11.47 -3.42
CA SER A 44 1.39 10.93 -3.78
C SER A 44 0.79 11.69 -4.96
N ALA A 45 -0.07 11.02 -5.72
CA ALA A 45 -0.80 11.58 -6.85
C ALA A 45 -2.27 11.16 -6.81
N SER A 46 -3.15 12.12 -7.08
CA SER A 46 -4.59 11.91 -7.32
C SER A 46 -4.83 10.89 -8.43
N TYR A 47 -6.03 10.28 -8.48
CA TYR A 47 -6.38 9.35 -9.56
C TYR A 47 -6.43 10.04 -10.93
N GLU A 48 -6.84 11.31 -10.98
CA GLU A 48 -6.82 12.17 -12.15
C GLU A 48 -5.39 12.37 -12.69
N ALA A 49 -4.42 12.57 -11.79
CA ALA A 49 -3.01 12.64 -12.16
C ALA A 49 -2.46 11.26 -12.60
N ARG A 50 -2.84 10.18 -11.91
CA ARG A 50 -2.45 8.79 -12.26
C ARG A 50 -2.95 8.37 -13.63
N ALA A 51 -4.10 8.86 -14.07
CA ALA A 51 -4.61 8.65 -15.43
C ALA A 51 -3.66 9.20 -16.50
N SER A 52 -2.84 10.20 -16.16
CA SER A 52 -1.77 10.74 -17.02
C SER A 52 -0.43 10.02 -16.84
N GLY A 53 -0.41 8.88 -16.15
CA GLY A 53 0.77 8.04 -15.91
C GLY A 53 1.62 8.43 -14.70
N LEU A 54 1.21 9.43 -13.90
CA LEU A 54 1.94 9.81 -12.69
C LEU A 54 1.83 8.71 -11.64
N HIS A 55 2.91 8.50 -10.89
CA HIS A 55 2.95 7.51 -9.80
C HIS A 55 3.95 7.92 -8.72
N ALA A 56 3.80 7.38 -7.52
CA ALA A 56 4.74 7.63 -6.42
C ALA A 56 6.18 7.26 -6.80
N GLY A 57 7.15 8.05 -6.33
CA GLY A 57 8.57 7.91 -6.65
C GLY A 57 8.97 8.39 -8.06
N MET A 58 8.04 8.92 -8.87
CA MET A 58 8.38 9.57 -10.14
C MET A 58 9.08 10.93 -9.88
N PRO A 59 10.15 11.28 -10.60
CA PRO A 59 10.74 12.63 -10.51
C PRO A 59 9.72 13.72 -10.85
N LEU A 60 9.66 14.80 -10.06
CA LEU A 60 8.69 15.88 -10.28
C LEU A 60 8.82 16.52 -11.67
N THR A 61 10.05 16.69 -12.16
CA THR A 61 10.31 17.18 -13.52
C THR A 61 9.69 16.29 -14.59
N THR A 62 9.67 14.98 -14.38
CA THR A 62 8.98 14.03 -15.28
C THR A 62 7.47 14.17 -15.15
N ALA A 63 6.97 14.28 -13.92
CA ALA A 63 5.55 14.44 -13.64
C ALA A 63 4.98 15.71 -14.31
N THR A 64 5.68 16.84 -14.23
CA THR A 64 5.29 18.11 -14.88
C THR A 64 5.21 17.97 -16.39
N ARG A 65 6.13 17.22 -17.01
CA ARG A 65 6.09 16.99 -18.45
C ARG A 65 4.93 16.08 -18.88
N LEU A 66 4.60 15.07 -18.05
CA LEU A 66 3.51 14.13 -18.34
C LEU A 66 2.12 14.74 -18.08
N CYS A 67 2.00 15.62 -17.09
CA CYS A 67 0.76 16.29 -16.70
C CYS A 67 1.02 17.78 -16.43
N PRO A 68 1.17 18.63 -17.47
CA PRO A 68 1.49 20.05 -17.30
C PRO A 68 0.44 20.85 -16.52
N GLN A 69 -0.81 20.37 -16.52
CA GLN A 69 -1.94 20.94 -15.78
C GLN A 69 -2.01 20.50 -14.32
N ALA A 70 -1.07 19.68 -13.84
CA ALA A 70 -1.07 19.19 -12.47
C ALA A 70 -0.83 20.33 -11.47
N ILE A 71 -1.57 20.28 -10.37
CA ILE A 71 -1.39 21.18 -9.22
C ILE A 71 -0.41 20.51 -8.27
N PHE A 72 0.74 21.15 -8.05
CA PHE A 72 1.78 20.66 -7.16
C PHE A 72 1.67 21.30 -5.78
N ILE A 73 1.63 20.47 -4.75
CA ILE A 73 1.49 20.87 -3.36
C ILE A 73 2.72 20.41 -2.58
N GLU A 74 3.24 21.31 -1.75
CA GLU A 74 4.21 20.97 -0.72
C GLU A 74 3.46 20.34 0.45
N GLY A 75 3.71 19.06 0.70
CA GLY A 75 2.88 18.30 1.64
C GLY A 75 3.11 18.67 3.10
N SER A 76 2.06 18.58 3.91
CA SER A 76 2.14 18.80 5.36
C SER A 76 2.12 17.49 6.14
N PHE A 77 3.30 17.04 6.58
CA PHE A 77 3.41 15.80 7.35
C PHE A 77 2.64 15.84 8.69
N ALA A 78 2.45 17.03 9.27
CA ALA A 78 1.63 17.19 10.47
C ALA A 78 0.17 16.82 10.21
N LYS A 79 -0.42 17.26 9.08
CA LYS A 79 -1.78 16.90 8.67
C LYS A 79 -1.90 15.40 8.42
N TYR A 80 -0.93 14.82 7.70
CA TYR A 80 -0.95 13.39 7.37
C TYR A 80 -0.83 12.53 8.62
N ARG A 81 -0.03 12.95 9.61
CA ARG A 81 0.06 12.26 10.89
C ARG A 81 -1.25 12.35 11.69
N ASP A 82 -1.91 13.50 11.71
CA ASP A 82 -3.21 13.65 12.38
C ASP A 82 -4.28 12.74 11.74
N ALA A 83 -4.41 12.79 10.41
CA ALA A 83 -5.33 11.92 9.68
C ALA A 83 -5.03 10.43 9.91
N SER A 84 -3.76 10.05 9.95
CA SER A 84 -3.31 8.68 10.27
C SER A 84 -3.70 8.26 11.68
N GLN A 85 -3.48 9.11 12.68
CA GLN A 85 -3.84 8.81 14.08
C GLN A 85 -5.34 8.58 14.23
N ARG A 86 -6.16 9.42 13.58
CA ARG A 86 -7.62 9.27 13.58
C ARG A 86 -8.07 8.01 12.83
N PHE A 87 -7.43 7.70 11.69
CA PHE A 87 -7.66 6.45 10.96
C PHE A 87 -7.37 5.22 11.82
N MET A 88 -6.20 5.16 12.47
CA MET A 88 -5.83 4.05 13.35
C MET A 88 -6.77 3.93 14.56
N ALA A 89 -7.22 5.06 15.12
CA ALA A 89 -8.20 5.08 16.21
C ALA A 89 -9.55 4.48 15.76
N ILE A 90 -10.03 4.84 14.56
CA ILE A 90 -11.23 4.22 13.98
C ILE A 90 -11.05 2.70 13.89
N LEU A 91 -9.92 2.21 13.38
CA LEU A 91 -9.69 0.77 13.24
C LEU A 91 -9.63 0.04 14.60
N ALA A 92 -9.03 0.67 15.61
CA ALA A 92 -8.90 0.11 16.96
C ALA A 92 -10.27 -0.11 17.65
N ASP A 93 -11.29 0.67 17.29
CA ASP A 93 -12.66 0.46 17.79
C ASP A 93 -13.32 -0.82 17.22
N PHE A 94 -12.85 -1.31 16.07
CA PHE A 94 -13.43 -2.49 15.41
C PHE A 94 -12.75 -3.79 15.83
N SER A 95 -11.44 -3.78 16.06
CA SER A 95 -10.69 -4.95 16.53
C SER A 95 -9.50 -4.52 17.38
N PRO A 96 -9.25 -5.19 18.54
CA PRO A 96 -8.04 -4.95 19.33
C PRO A 96 -6.79 -5.54 18.66
N PHE A 97 -6.95 -6.39 17.65
CA PHE A 97 -5.85 -7.01 16.91
C PHE A 97 -5.54 -6.18 15.67
N LEU A 98 -4.82 -5.08 15.89
CA LEU A 98 -4.46 -4.09 14.88
C LEU A 98 -2.94 -3.97 14.73
N GLU A 99 -2.47 -4.07 13.48
CA GLU A 99 -1.07 -3.86 13.10
C GLU A 99 -0.96 -2.73 12.08
N PRO A 100 -0.57 -1.52 12.51
CA PRO A 100 -0.19 -0.44 11.62
C PRO A 100 1.05 -0.84 10.81
N VAL A 101 0.99 -0.69 9.49
CA VAL A 101 2.11 -0.97 8.58
C VAL A 101 2.79 0.32 8.13
N SER A 102 2.00 1.37 7.89
CA SER A 102 2.45 2.73 7.56
C SER A 102 1.46 3.75 8.15
N LEU A 103 1.53 5.01 7.69
CA LEU A 103 0.54 6.03 8.05
C LEU A 103 -0.87 5.71 7.55
N ASP A 104 -0.98 5.02 6.41
CA ASP A 104 -2.21 4.85 5.64
C ASP A 104 -2.69 3.41 5.50
N GLU A 105 -1.92 2.43 5.98
CA GLU A 105 -2.33 1.02 5.93
C GLU A 105 -2.12 0.27 7.24
N ALA A 106 -3.02 -0.69 7.48
CA ALA A 106 -2.97 -1.58 8.62
C ALA A 106 -3.59 -2.96 8.30
N TYR A 107 -3.17 -3.96 9.08
CA TYR A 107 -3.87 -5.24 9.16
C TYR A 107 -4.76 -5.31 10.39
N LEU A 108 -5.92 -5.97 10.25
CA LEU A 108 -6.77 -6.42 11.34
C LEU A 108 -6.90 -7.94 11.33
N ASP A 109 -6.78 -8.58 12.49
CA ASP A 109 -7.34 -9.92 12.69
C ASP A 109 -8.82 -9.75 13.06
N VAL A 110 -9.67 -10.42 12.29
CA VAL A 110 -11.13 -10.31 12.37
C VAL A 110 -11.82 -11.66 12.55
N ILE A 111 -11.08 -12.69 12.96
CA ILE A 111 -11.64 -14.01 13.26
C ILE A 111 -12.71 -13.89 14.36
N GLY A 112 -13.92 -14.42 14.11
CA GLY A 112 -15.00 -14.50 15.10
C GLY A 112 -15.89 -13.26 15.19
N PHE A 113 -15.53 -12.18 14.50
CA PHE A 113 -16.30 -10.93 14.47
C PHE A 113 -17.57 -11.02 13.61
N GLU A 114 -17.78 -12.11 12.88
CA GLU A 114 -19.04 -12.38 12.15
C GLU A 114 -20.25 -12.36 13.09
N SER A 115 -20.09 -12.82 14.33
CA SER A 115 -21.16 -12.84 15.33
C SER A 115 -21.66 -11.44 15.73
N ILE A 116 -20.79 -10.42 15.64
CA ILE A 116 -21.08 -9.03 16.01
C ILE A 116 -21.60 -8.24 14.80
N TYR A 117 -21.01 -8.48 13.62
CA TYR A 117 -21.25 -7.67 12.43
C TYR A 117 -22.11 -8.34 11.36
N GLY A 118 -22.51 -9.59 11.57
CA GLY A 118 -23.22 -10.44 10.60
C GLY A 118 -22.26 -11.15 9.62
N SER A 119 -21.26 -10.43 9.12
CA SER A 119 -20.17 -10.97 8.30
C SER A 119 -18.95 -10.05 8.32
N ILE A 120 -17.78 -10.59 7.96
CA ILE A 120 -16.55 -9.78 7.83
C ILE A 120 -16.66 -8.76 6.70
N HIS A 121 -17.39 -9.10 5.63
CA HIS A 121 -17.71 -8.16 4.56
C HIS A 121 -18.50 -6.95 5.07
N GLN A 122 -19.51 -7.17 5.91
CA GLN A 122 -20.30 -6.08 6.52
C GLN A 122 -19.48 -5.27 7.51
N MET A 123 -18.58 -5.90 8.27
CA MET A 123 -17.62 -5.20 9.13
C MET A 123 -16.73 -4.26 8.31
N ALA A 124 -16.14 -4.75 7.22
CA ALA A 124 -15.32 -3.95 6.31
C ALA A 124 -16.11 -2.77 5.69
N ALA A 125 -17.34 -3.00 5.25
CA ALA A 125 -18.19 -1.94 4.72
C ALA A 125 -18.49 -0.85 5.77
N LYS A 126 -18.74 -1.23 7.03
CA LYS A 126 -18.92 -0.28 8.15
C LYS A 126 -17.64 0.50 8.45
N ILE A 127 -16.47 -0.15 8.45
CA ILE A 127 -15.17 0.52 8.61
C ILE A 127 -15.00 1.59 7.53
N LYS A 128 -15.21 1.23 6.26
CA LYS A 128 -15.11 2.16 5.14
C LYS A 128 -16.06 3.35 5.26
N GLN A 129 -17.33 3.10 5.61
CA GLN A 129 -18.30 4.18 5.83
C GLN A 129 -17.87 5.12 6.95
N ARG A 130 -17.34 4.58 8.06
CA ARG A 130 -16.87 5.39 9.18
C ARG A 130 -15.67 6.25 8.81
N ILE A 131 -14.68 5.68 8.11
CA ILE A 131 -13.54 6.42 7.55
C ILE A 131 -14.04 7.56 6.64
N LYS A 132 -14.99 7.28 5.75
CA LYS A 132 -15.55 8.28 4.84
C LYS A 132 -16.26 9.40 5.58
N ASN A 133 -17.10 9.06 6.55
CA ASN A 133 -17.92 10.03 7.28
C ASN A 133 -17.09 10.90 8.22
N GLU A 134 -16.11 10.33 8.91
CA GLU A 134 -15.33 11.05 9.92
C GLU A 134 -14.10 11.76 9.36
N LEU A 135 -13.47 11.20 8.31
CA LEU A 135 -12.22 11.73 7.74
C LEU A 135 -12.41 12.33 6.34
N GLY A 136 -13.53 12.09 5.66
CA GLY A 136 -13.72 12.46 4.25
C GLY A 136 -12.94 11.59 3.26
N LEU A 137 -12.15 10.63 3.76
CA LEU A 137 -11.23 9.80 2.97
C LEU A 137 -11.89 8.51 2.47
N CYS A 138 -11.41 7.98 1.35
CA CYS A 138 -11.78 6.64 0.87
C CYS A 138 -10.70 5.63 1.25
N ALA A 139 -11.10 4.38 1.43
CA ALA A 139 -10.21 3.28 1.76
C ALA A 139 -10.53 2.05 0.91
N SER A 140 -9.48 1.36 0.48
CA SER A 140 -9.60 0.09 -0.21
C SER A 140 -9.28 -1.06 0.74
N VAL A 141 -10.12 -2.08 0.72
CA VAL A 141 -10.09 -3.17 1.71
C VAL A 141 -9.95 -4.52 1.03
N GLY A 142 -8.97 -5.30 1.48
CA GLY A 142 -8.78 -6.69 1.06
C GLY A 142 -8.98 -7.64 2.22
N ILE A 143 -9.74 -8.70 2.01
CA ILE A 143 -10.01 -9.72 3.03
C ILE A 143 -9.51 -11.07 2.51
N ALA A 144 -8.66 -11.75 3.28
CA ALA A 144 -8.12 -13.06 2.92
C ALA A 144 -7.79 -13.90 4.17
N CYS A 145 -7.34 -15.15 3.99
CA CYS A 145 -6.91 -15.99 5.11
C CYS A 145 -5.48 -15.72 5.59
N CYS A 146 -4.76 -14.81 4.93
CA CYS A 146 -3.40 -14.42 5.33
C CYS A 146 -3.07 -13.00 4.83
N LYS A 147 -2.05 -12.37 5.45
CA LYS A 147 -1.68 -10.98 5.20
C LYS A 147 -1.32 -10.70 3.74
N VAL A 148 -0.47 -11.54 3.13
CA VAL A 148 0.00 -11.30 1.76
C VAL A 148 -1.15 -11.24 0.75
N VAL A 149 -2.14 -12.12 0.87
CA VAL A 149 -3.29 -12.15 -0.05
C VAL A 149 -4.25 -11.00 0.25
N ALA A 150 -4.47 -10.67 1.53
CA ALA A 150 -5.30 -9.53 1.92
C ALA A 150 -4.75 -8.21 1.36
N LYS A 151 -3.42 -8.02 1.43
CA LYS A 151 -2.75 -6.85 0.85
C LYS A 151 -2.93 -6.77 -0.67
N VAL A 152 -2.74 -7.90 -1.37
CA VAL A 152 -2.94 -7.95 -2.83
C VAL A 152 -4.40 -7.67 -3.20
N ALA A 153 -5.34 -8.21 -2.44
CA ALA A 153 -6.76 -7.97 -2.66
C ALA A 153 -7.13 -6.49 -2.47
N ALA A 154 -6.61 -5.84 -1.43
CA ALA A 154 -6.82 -4.41 -1.18
C ALA A 154 -6.31 -3.57 -2.35
N GLU A 155 -5.08 -3.83 -2.81
CA GLU A 155 -4.45 -3.11 -3.93
C GLU A 155 -5.21 -3.29 -5.25
N LEU A 156 -5.73 -4.49 -5.53
CA LEU A 156 -6.53 -4.74 -6.74
C LEU A 156 -7.93 -4.13 -6.68
N SER A 157 -8.43 -3.82 -5.48
CA SER A 157 -9.73 -3.20 -5.29
C SER A 157 -9.71 -1.68 -5.45
N LYS A 158 -8.54 -1.03 -5.47
CA LYS A 158 -8.42 0.42 -5.57
C LYS A 158 -9.03 1.00 -6.86
N PRO A 159 -9.68 2.19 -6.82
CA PRO A 159 -10.02 2.99 -5.64
C PRO A 159 -11.32 2.58 -4.94
N ASP A 160 -11.43 2.92 -3.66
CA ASP A 160 -12.62 2.77 -2.82
C ASP A 160 -13.29 1.39 -2.97
N GLY A 161 -12.47 0.35 -3.10
CA GLY A 161 -12.95 -1.01 -3.30
C GLY A 161 -12.97 -1.84 -2.03
N LEU A 162 -13.63 -2.98 -2.14
CA LEU A 162 -13.64 -4.02 -1.12
C LEU A 162 -13.63 -5.36 -1.83
N LEU A 163 -12.58 -6.15 -1.61
CA LEU A 163 -12.40 -7.44 -2.26
C LEU A 163 -12.13 -8.54 -1.23
N GLU A 164 -12.95 -9.58 -1.29
CA GLU A 164 -12.86 -10.75 -0.42
C GLU A 164 -12.39 -11.97 -1.22
N VAL A 165 -11.26 -12.54 -0.81
CA VAL A 165 -10.76 -13.82 -1.32
C VAL A 165 -11.23 -14.93 -0.40
N ALA A 166 -12.01 -15.86 -0.95
CA ALA A 166 -12.54 -17.00 -0.22
C ALA A 166 -11.42 -17.95 0.25
N ALA A 167 -11.62 -18.56 1.43
CA ALA A 167 -10.67 -19.51 1.99
C ALA A 167 -10.40 -20.68 1.02
N GLY A 168 -9.13 -21.02 0.83
CA GLY A 168 -8.70 -22.07 -0.10
C GLY A 168 -8.63 -21.63 -1.57
N LYS A 169 -8.96 -20.38 -1.89
CA LYS A 169 -8.85 -19.81 -3.24
C LYS A 169 -7.65 -18.89 -3.42
N GLU A 170 -6.82 -18.70 -2.39
CA GLU A 170 -5.70 -17.77 -2.37
C GLU A 170 -4.72 -18.02 -3.52
N ARG A 171 -4.27 -19.26 -3.69
CA ARG A 171 -3.33 -19.62 -4.76
C ARG A 171 -3.93 -19.37 -6.14
N SER A 172 -5.17 -19.78 -6.37
CA SER A 172 -5.86 -19.57 -7.65
C SER A 172 -6.14 -18.09 -7.94
N PHE A 173 -6.41 -17.30 -6.91
CA PHE A 173 -6.60 -15.86 -7.00
C PHE A 173 -5.31 -15.14 -7.39
N LEU A 174 -4.18 -15.54 -6.78
CA LEU A 174 -2.87 -14.96 -7.07
C LEU A 174 -2.32 -15.39 -8.44
N ALA A 175 -2.53 -16.65 -8.84
CA ALA A 175 -1.90 -17.26 -10.01
C ALA A 175 -1.92 -16.43 -11.31
N PRO A 176 -3.04 -15.81 -11.74
CA PRO A 176 -3.08 -15.06 -12.98
C PRO A 176 -2.41 -13.68 -12.92
N LEU A 177 -2.05 -13.20 -11.73
CA LEU A 177 -1.54 -11.84 -11.56
C LEU A 177 -0.07 -11.73 -12.02
N PRO A 178 0.34 -10.57 -12.56
CA PRO A 178 1.75 -10.29 -12.82
C PRO A 178 2.60 -10.41 -11.56
N ILE A 179 3.86 -10.90 -11.68
CA ILE A 179 4.76 -11.06 -10.51
C ILE A 179 4.95 -9.76 -9.72
N ALA A 180 4.90 -8.59 -10.37
CA ALA A 180 5.07 -7.30 -9.73
C ALA A 180 3.95 -6.95 -8.73
N LYS A 181 2.83 -7.68 -8.76
CA LYS A 181 1.76 -7.53 -7.78
C LYS A 181 2.04 -8.26 -6.46
N LEU A 182 3.03 -9.16 -6.40
CA LEU A 182 3.36 -9.88 -5.18
C LEU A 182 4.21 -9.02 -4.25
N PRO A 183 3.81 -8.81 -2.98
CA PRO A 183 4.62 -8.11 -1.99
C PRO A 183 6.02 -8.73 -1.85
N GLY A 184 7.05 -7.87 -1.81
CA GLY A 184 8.46 -8.29 -1.77
C GLY A 184 9.14 -8.35 -3.13
N ILE A 185 8.39 -8.23 -4.25
CA ILE A 185 8.97 -8.16 -5.60
C ILE A 185 9.07 -6.71 -6.05
N GLY A 186 10.25 -6.10 -5.81
CA GLY A 186 10.60 -4.78 -6.36
C GLY A 186 11.13 -4.85 -7.81
N LYS A 187 11.43 -3.68 -8.40
CA LYS A 187 11.90 -3.56 -9.81
C LYS A 187 13.08 -4.47 -10.13
N LYS A 188 14.06 -4.61 -9.22
CA LYS A 188 15.26 -5.44 -9.43
C LYS A 188 14.90 -6.93 -9.49
N THR A 189 14.22 -7.43 -8.46
CA THR A 189 13.77 -8.83 -8.39
C THR A 189 12.85 -9.19 -9.56
N GLY A 190 11.93 -8.28 -9.90
CA GLY A 190 11.02 -8.46 -11.03
C GLY A 190 11.75 -8.61 -12.36
N ARG A 191 12.79 -7.81 -12.62
CA ARG A 191 13.61 -7.97 -13.84
C ARG A 191 14.31 -9.33 -13.90
N ILE A 192 14.85 -9.81 -12.79
CA ILE A 192 15.53 -11.11 -12.72
C ILE A 192 14.53 -12.23 -13.04
N LEU A 193 13.38 -12.24 -12.38
CA LEU A 193 12.32 -13.25 -12.60
C LEU A 193 11.77 -13.21 -14.03
N ASN A 194 11.52 -12.02 -14.58
CA ASN A 194 11.10 -11.88 -15.97
C ASN A 194 12.17 -12.42 -16.95
N GLY A 195 13.46 -12.20 -16.66
CA GLY A 195 14.56 -12.77 -17.44
C GLY A 195 14.62 -14.30 -17.40
N LEU A 196 14.03 -14.92 -16.37
CA LEU A 196 13.85 -16.37 -16.26
C LEU A 196 12.52 -16.86 -16.88
N GLY A 197 11.76 -15.99 -17.55
CA GLY A 197 10.45 -16.32 -18.12
C GLY A 197 9.30 -16.39 -17.10
N ILE A 198 9.53 -15.92 -15.87
CA ILE A 198 8.58 -15.93 -14.76
C ILE A 198 7.93 -14.55 -14.67
N ASP A 199 6.81 -14.38 -15.36
CA ASP A 199 6.06 -13.11 -15.49
C ASP A 199 4.78 -13.07 -14.65
N THR A 200 4.30 -14.22 -14.18
CA THR A 200 3.09 -14.36 -13.34
C THR A 200 3.39 -15.03 -12.00
N ILE A 201 2.57 -14.71 -10.99
CA ILE A 201 2.67 -15.32 -9.66
C ILE A 201 2.43 -16.84 -9.75
N GLY A 202 1.56 -17.28 -10.67
CA GLY A 202 1.32 -18.70 -10.94
C GLY A 202 2.58 -19.45 -11.34
N LYS A 203 3.36 -18.91 -12.30
CA LYS A 203 4.66 -19.47 -12.71
C LYS A 203 5.66 -19.47 -11.56
N LEU A 204 5.70 -18.41 -10.75
CA LEU A 204 6.55 -18.35 -9.57
C LEU A 204 6.19 -19.45 -8.55
N SER A 205 4.89 -19.73 -8.37
CA SER A 205 4.40 -20.74 -7.42
C SER A 205 4.83 -22.17 -7.77
N THR A 206 5.10 -22.44 -9.05
CA THR A 206 5.52 -23.77 -9.56
C THR A 206 7.02 -23.97 -9.59
N MET A 207 7.81 -22.93 -9.32
CA MET A 207 9.27 -23.04 -9.29
C MET A 207 9.73 -23.97 -8.17
N PRO A 208 10.79 -24.78 -8.38
CA PRO A 208 11.43 -25.50 -7.29
C PRO A 208 11.94 -24.52 -6.22
N PRO A 209 11.60 -24.71 -4.93
CA PRO A 209 12.06 -23.82 -3.85
C PRO A 209 13.58 -23.70 -3.79
N SER A 210 14.32 -24.77 -4.11
CA SER A 210 15.78 -24.78 -4.18
C SER A 210 16.34 -23.81 -5.22
N ALA A 211 15.69 -23.69 -6.38
CA ALA A 211 16.08 -22.75 -7.44
C ALA A 211 15.89 -21.30 -6.98
N LEU A 212 14.75 -20.99 -6.36
CA LEU A 212 14.48 -19.65 -5.83
C LEU A 212 15.45 -19.29 -4.69
N LYS A 213 15.75 -20.25 -3.81
CA LYS A 213 16.74 -20.08 -2.74
C LYS A 213 18.15 -19.82 -3.30
N SER A 214 18.53 -20.47 -4.40
CA SER A 214 19.82 -20.23 -5.05
C SER A 214 19.94 -18.81 -5.61
N HIS A 215 18.86 -18.25 -6.18
CA HIS A 215 18.87 -16.90 -6.73
C HIS A 215 18.71 -15.79 -5.68
N PHE A 216 17.91 -16.02 -4.64
CA PHE A 216 17.46 -14.95 -3.73
C PHE A 216 17.70 -15.23 -2.24
N GLY A 217 18.37 -16.33 -1.90
CA GLY A 217 18.60 -16.75 -0.51
C GLY A 217 17.29 -17.02 0.23
N ALA A 218 17.23 -16.64 1.51
CA ALA A 218 16.03 -16.79 2.34
C ALA A 218 14.79 -16.10 1.75
N SER A 219 14.97 -14.98 1.04
CA SER A 219 13.88 -14.27 0.37
C SER A 219 13.24 -15.09 -0.76
N GLY A 220 13.98 -16.01 -1.38
CA GLY A 220 13.44 -16.88 -2.43
C GLY A 220 12.39 -17.86 -1.91
N GLU A 221 12.65 -18.44 -0.73
CA GLU A 221 11.71 -19.32 -0.05
C GLU A 221 10.44 -18.55 0.38
N LEU A 222 10.62 -17.33 0.91
CA LEU A 222 9.49 -16.46 1.27
C LEU A 222 8.62 -16.12 0.06
N LEU A 223 9.21 -15.71 -1.06
CA LEU A 223 8.50 -15.40 -2.30
C LEU A 223 7.74 -16.62 -2.84
N TRP A 224 8.32 -17.81 -2.75
CA TRP A 224 7.65 -19.05 -3.13
C TRP A 224 6.40 -19.31 -2.28
N ARG A 225 6.51 -19.15 -0.96
CA ARG A 225 5.40 -19.31 -0.01
C ARG A 225 4.29 -18.31 -0.32
N TYR A 226 4.64 -17.03 -0.48
CA TYR A 226 3.71 -15.97 -0.84
C TYR A 226 3.00 -16.22 -2.18
N ALA A 227 3.73 -16.69 -3.20
CA ALA A 227 3.15 -17.05 -4.48
C ALA A 227 2.15 -18.21 -4.40
N ASN A 228 2.28 -19.06 -3.39
CA ASN A 228 1.35 -20.15 -3.09
C ASN A 228 0.23 -19.74 -2.11
N GLY A 229 0.13 -18.46 -1.72
CA GLY A 229 -0.84 -17.98 -0.73
C GLY A 229 -0.54 -18.41 0.70
N ILE A 230 0.69 -18.85 0.97
CA ILE A 230 1.13 -19.36 2.28
C ILE A 230 1.84 -18.23 3.04
N ASP A 231 1.24 -17.80 4.13
CA ASP A 231 1.79 -16.80 5.03
C ASP A 231 1.28 -17.04 6.46
N ASP A 232 2.19 -17.45 7.33
CA ASP A 232 1.89 -17.88 8.70
C ASP A 232 2.05 -16.75 9.72
N ARG A 233 2.39 -15.54 9.26
CA ARG A 233 2.52 -14.37 10.14
C ARG A 233 1.16 -14.02 10.72
N GLU A 234 1.12 -13.87 12.03
CA GLU A 234 -0.03 -13.34 12.76
C GLU A 234 -0.05 -11.82 12.71
N VAL A 235 -1.19 -11.21 13.04
CA VAL A 235 -1.26 -9.75 13.21
C VAL A 235 -0.55 -9.39 14.51
N GLU A 236 0.48 -8.57 14.40
CA GLU A 236 1.37 -8.18 15.48
C GLU A 236 0.94 -6.82 16.03
N LEU A 237 0.93 -6.69 17.35
CA LEU A 237 0.64 -5.39 17.97
C LEU A 237 1.75 -4.37 17.62
N PRO A 238 1.42 -3.07 17.60
CA PRO A 238 2.39 -2.03 17.31
C PRO A 238 3.59 -2.11 18.24
N SER A 239 4.80 -2.00 17.68
CA SER A 239 6.05 -1.98 18.44
C SER A 239 6.80 -0.66 18.24
N ALA A 240 7.69 -0.33 19.18
CA ALA A 240 8.48 0.89 19.10
C ALA A 240 9.40 0.88 17.87
N ALA A 241 9.57 2.06 17.24
CA ALA A 241 10.48 2.21 16.12
C ALA A 241 11.90 1.80 16.53
N LYS A 242 12.50 0.88 15.76
CA LYS A 242 13.86 0.37 16.02
C LYS A 242 14.95 1.38 15.67
N SER A 243 14.64 2.34 14.80
CA SER A 243 15.57 3.36 14.31
C SER A 243 14.82 4.61 13.86
N ILE A 244 15.40 5.78 14.10
CA ILE A 244 14.95 7.07 13.57
C ILE A 244 16.14 7.70 12.83
N SER A 245 15.92 8.12 11.59
CA SER A 245 16.94 8.81 10.78
C SER A 245 16.29 9.99 10.06
N ARG A 246 17.12 10.98 9.70
CA ARG A 246 16.70 12.12 8.88
C ARG A 246 17.78 12.40 7.87
N GLU A 247 17.39 12.48 6.61
CA GLU A 247 18.24 12.77 5.48
C GLU A 247 17.71 13.97 4.71
N THR A 248 18.62 14.71 4.06
CA THR A 248 18.28 15.85 3.21
C THR A 248 19.06 15.71 1.91
N THR A 249 18.36 15.67 0.78
CA THR A 249 19.00 15.80 -0.53
C THR A 249 19.25 17.28 -0.82
N PHE A 250 20.51 17.68 -0.97
CA PHE A 250 20.85 19.05 -1.33
C PHE A 250 20.41 19.40 -2.75
N GLY A 251 20.05 20.67 -2.98
CA GLY A 251 19.61 21.15 -4.29
C GLY A 251 20.72 21.14 -5.35
N LYS A 252 21.98 21.24 -4.92
CA LYS A 252 23.18 21.10 -5.75
C LYS A 252 24.17 20.20 -5.03
N ASP A 253 24.92 19.44 -5.80
CA ASP A 253 26.01 18.63 -5.25
C ASP A 253 27.05 19.59 -4.65
N THR A 254 27.51 19.28 -3.44
CA THR A 254 28.47 20.13 -2.73
C THR A 254 29.55 19.29 -2.08
N ARG A 255 30.76 19.84 -2.03
CA ARG A 255 31.89 19.33 -1.23
C ARG A 255 32.28 20.32 -0.13
N ASP A 256 31.53 21.41 0.01
CA ASP A 256 31.76 22.42 1.04
C ASP A 256 31.34 21.86 2.40
N GLN A 257 32.31 21.64 3.28
CA GLN A 257 32.09 21.13 4.64
C GLN A 257 31.15 22.01 5.47
N ARG A 258 30.97 23.29 5.13
CA ARG A 258 30.03 24.17 5.85
C ARG A 258 28.56 23.89 5.51
N GLN A 259 28.31 23.17 4.42
CA GLN A 259 26.97 22.82 3.94
C GLN A 259 26.59 21.37 4.23
N LEU A 260 27.57 20.52 4.56
CA LEU A 260 27.41 19.11 4.95
C LEU A 260 27.10 19.00 6.45
#